data_AF-A0A7R9JSV7-F1
#
_entry.id   AF-A0A7R9JSV7-F1
#
_cell.length_a   1.000
_cell.length_b   1.000
_cell.length_c   1.000
_cell.angle_alpha   90.00
_cell.angle_beta   90.00
_cell.angle_gamma   90.00
#
_symmetry.space_group_name_H-M   'P 1'
#
loop_
_entity.id
_entity.type
_entity.pdbx_description
1 polymer ?
#
loop_
_entity_poly.entity_id
_entity_poly.type
_entity_poly.pdbx_seq_one_letter_code
_entity_poly.pdbx_strand_id
1 'polypeptide(L)'
;MLKQGVKSDFCTHLHSFLAGLTDLHYKMQGLTVIYVPQEGNNLPVEQASKDKELIKRLEGVVVQWTHQIRVALSDRDQGSSQDMLGPTDEHSFWIYRCKCIHTSTF
;
A
#
# COMPACT_ATOMS: atom_id res chain seq x y z
N MET A 1 9.03 20.32 26.67
CA MET A 1 8.88 18.85 26.71
C MET A 1 7.41 18.51 26.51
N LEU A 2 7.03 17.93 25.37
CA LEU A 2 5.69 17.37 25.21
C LEU A 2 5.57 16.15 26.14
N LYS A 3 4.45 16.01 26.85
CA LYS A 3 4.16 14.78 27.62
C LYS A 3 4.27 13.59 26.67
N GLN A 4 4.90 12.48 27.10
CA GLN A 4 5.16 11.32 26.24
C GLN A 4 3.89 10.84 25.50
N GLY A 5 2.74 10.84 26.18
CA GLY A 5 1.45 10.52 25.55
C GLY A 5 1.07 11.43 24.38
N VAL A 6 1.28 12.75 24.47
CA VAL A 6 0.95 13.68 23.37
C VAL A 6 1.84 13.43 22.15
N LYS A 7 3.11 13.09 22.36
CA LYS A 7 4.01 12.71 21.27
C LYS A 7 3.54 11.41 20.61
N SER A 8 3.20 10.40 21.41
CA SER A 8 2.71 9.12 20.90
C SER A 8 1.40 9.28 20.10
N ASP A 9 0.46 10.07 20.61
CA ASP A 9 -0.81 10.35 19.93
C ASP A 9 -0.56 11.06 18.60
N PHE A 10 0.31 12.08 18.59
CA PHE A 10 0.68 12.76 17.36
C PHE A 10 1.30 11.80 16.33
N CYS A 11 2.27 10.97 16.74
CA CYS A 11 2.89 9.99 15.86
C CYS A 11 1.87 9.01 15.27
N THR A 12 0.90 8.56 16.08
CA THR A 12 -0.16 7.66 15.64
C THR A 12 -1.02 8.29 14.53
N HIS A 13 -1.45 9.55 14.74
CA HIS A 13 -2.21 10.29 13.73
C HIS A 13 -1.38 10.58 12.48
N LEU A 14 -0.09 10.88 12.64
CA LEU A 14 0.83 11.10 11.52
C LEU A 14 0.98 9.83 10.67
N HIS A 15 1.19 8.66 11.28
CA HIS A 15 1.27 7.40 10.54
C HIS A 15 -0.03 7.10 9.79
N SER A 16 -1.17 7.33 10.42
CA SER A 16 -2.48 7.14 9.80
C SER A 16 -2.68 8.07 8.59
N PHE A 17 -2.29 9.33 8.74
CA PHE A 17 -2.33 10.32 7.65
C PHE A 17 -1.41 9.93 6.49
N LEU A 18 -0.15 9.57 6.77
CA LEU A 18 0.81 9.19 5.74
C LEU A 18 0.41 7.90 5.02
N ALA A 19 -0.15 6.93 5.74
CA ALA A 19 -0.71 5.72 5.15
C ALA A 19 -1.87 6.05 4.21
N GLY A 20 -2.81 6.91 4.62
CA GLY A 20 -3.94 7.33 3.79
C GLY A 20 -3.51 8.15 2.57
N LEU A 21 -2.53 9.04 2.72
CA LEU A 21 -1.97 9.82 1.60
C LEU A 21 -1.28 8.93 0.58
N THR A 22 -0.50 7.95 1.05
CA THR A 22 0.18 6.96 0.19
C THR A 22 -0.85 6.13 -0.56
N ASP A 23 -1.86 5.60 0.14
CA ASP A 23 -2.93 4.82 -0.48
C ASP A 23 -3.66 5.63 -1.56
N LEU A 24 -4.11 6.85 -1.25
CA LEU A 24 -4.80 7.71 -2.21
C LEU A 24 -3.95 8.00 -3.46
N HIS A 25 -2.67 8.34 -3.28
CA HIS A 25 -1.79 8.67 -4.39
C HIS A 25 -1.56 7.50 -5.36
N TYR A 26 -1.32 6.30 -4.83
CA TYR A 26 -1.02 5.13 -5.65
C TYR A 26 -2.27 4.41 -6.15
N LYS A 27 -3.39 4.48 -5.42
CA LYS A 27 -4.67 3.95 -5.89
C LYS A 27 -5.14 4.65 -7.16
N MET A 28 -4.90 5.96 -7.28
CA MET A 28 -5.14 6.73 -8.52
C MET A 28 -4.32 6.23 -9.72
N GLN A 29 -3.23 5.50 -9.48
CA GLN A 29 -2.37 4.90 -10.50
C GLN A 29 -2.64 3.40 -10.69
N GLY A 30 -3.66 2.83 -10.03
CA GLY A 30 -3.96 1.40 -10.05
C GLY A 30 -2.94 0.54 -9.30
N LEU A 31 -2.14 1.14 -8.40
CA LEU A 31 -1.11 0.47 -7.64
C LEU A 31 -1.52 0.36 -6.16
N THR A 32 -1.20 -0.77 -5.54
CA THR A 32 -1.24 -0.93 -4.08
C THR A 32 0.17 -0.76 -3.53
N VAL A 33 0.43 0.36 -2.87
CA VAL A 33 1.73 0.65 -2.24
C VAL A 33 1.51 0.89 -0.75
N ILE A 34 2.30 0.20 0.07
CA ILE A 34 2.18 0.24 1.53
C ILE A 34 3.15 1.27 2.10
N TYR A 35 2.65 2.16 2.95
CA TYR A 35 3.47 3.09 3.73
C TYR A 35 4.33 2.36 4.76
N VAL A 36 5.63 2.66 4.80
CA VAL A 36 6.58 2.13 5.80
C VAL A 36 7.07 3.25 6.73
N PRO A 37 6.79 3.18 8.05
CA PRO A 37 7.23 4.18 8.99
C PRO A 37 8.75 4.14 9.15
N GLN A 38 9.36 5.32 9.28
CA GLN A 38 10.79 5.47 9.57
C GLN A 38 11.05 5.65 11.08
N GLU A 39 9.99 5.56 11.90
CA GLU A 39 10.11 5.72 13.35
C GLU A 39 10.94 4.58 13.94
N GLY A 40 11.94 4.90 14.75
CA GLY A 40 12.83 3.90 15.35
C GLY A 40 14.00 3.46 14.47
N ASN A 41 14.08 3.84 13.18
CA ASN A 41 15.19 3.45 12.30
C ASN A 41 16.57 3.97 12.76
N ASN A 42 16.59 5.06 13.54
CA ASN A 42 17.82 5.64 14.07
C ASN A 42 18.25 5.02 15.42
N LEU A 43 17.49 4.06 15.95
CA LEU A 43 17.75 3.42 17.24
C LEU A 43 18.27 2.00 17.05
N PRO A 44 19.20 1.54 17.90
CA PRO A 44 19.53 0.12 17.99
C PRO A 44 18.28 -0.70 18.35
N VAL A 45 18.17 -1.91 17.79
CA VAL A 45 17.03 -2.80 18.00
C VAL A 45 16.81 -3.10 19.49
N GLU A 46 17.88 -3.24 20.28
CA GLU A 46 17.82 -3.49 21.72
C GLU A 46 17.23 -2.32 22.52
N GLN A 47 17.32 -1.09 21.98
CA GLN A 47 16.72 0.09 22.58
C GLN A 47 15.27 0.27 22.12
N ALA A 48 15.02 0.13 20.81
CA ALA A 48 13.68 0.25 20.24
C ALA A 48 12.72 -0.81 20.82
N SER A 49 13.18 -2.05 21.03
CA SER A 49 12.40 -3.15 21.62
C SER A 49 11.99 -2.94 23.08
N LYS A 50 12.58 -1.97 23.78
CA LYS A 50 12.21 -1.61 25.16
C LYS A 50 11.17 -0.49 25.22
N ASP A 51 10.95 0.23 24.11
CA ASP A 51 9.94 1.29 24.02
C ASP A 51 8.58 0.69 23.67
N LYS A 52 7.76 0.48 24.70
CA LYS A 52 6.40 -0.09 24.56
C LYS A 52 5.46 0.80 23.76
N GLU A 53 5.64 2.12 23.80
CA GLU A 53 4.77 3.03 23.04
C GLU A 53 5.11 2.96 21.55
N LEU A 54 6.41 2.92 21.21
CA LEU A 54 6.87 2.69 19.84
C LEU A 54 6.35 1.38 19.27
N ILE A 55 6.49 0.29 20.03
CA ILE A 55 5.99 -1.03 19.61
C ILE A 55 4.50 -0.97 19.32
N LYS A 56 3.70 -0.40 20.24
CA LYS A 56 2.25 -0.28 20.07
C LYS A 56 1.87 0.53 18.81
N ARG A 57 2.62 1.59 18.49
CA ARG A 57 2.40 2.36 17.25
C ARG A 57 2.72 1.55 16.01
N LEU A 58 3.86 0.86 15.99
CA LEU A 58 4.27 0.01 14.87
C LEU A 58 3.30 -1.17 14.67
N GLU A 59 2.80 -1.78 15.75
CA GLU A 59 1.74 -2.80 15.70
C GLU A 59 0.49 -2.26 15.00
N GLY A 60 0.07 -1.03 15.33
CA GLY A 60 -1.04 -0.36 14.66
C GLY A 60 -0.83 -0.21 13.15
N VAL A 61 0.39 0.13 12.74
CA VAL A 61 0.76 0.22 11.32
C VAL A 61 0.72 -1.14 10.63
N VAL A 62 1.23 -2.20 11.28
CA VAL A 62 1.17 -3.56 10.73
C VAL A 62 -0.27 -4.04 10.59
N VAL A 63 -1.15 -3.74 11.54
CA VAL A 63 -2.59 -4.03 11.42
C VAL A 63 -3.17 -3.38 10.16
N GLN A 64 -2.85 -2.11 9.91
CA GLN A 64 -3.27 -1.42 8.68
C GLN A 64 -2.71 -2.09 7.41
N TRP A 65 -1.47 -2.56 7.42
CA TRP A 65 -0.90 -3.31 6.30
C TRP A 65 -1.69 -4.58 6.01
N THR A 66 -2.03 -5.36 7.03
CA THR A 66 -2.81 -6.59 6.82
C THR A 66 -4.21 -6.31 6.27
N HIS A 67 -4.80 -5.17 6.60
CA HIS A 67 -6.07 -4.74 6.03
C HIS A 67 -5.91 -4.35 4.56
N GLN A 68 -4.92 -3.51 4.22
CA GLN A 68 -4.65 -3.09 2.84
C GLN A 68 -4.33 -4.29 1.92
N ILE A 69 -3.52 -5.24 2.38
CA ILE A 69 -3.20 -6.45 1.61
C ILE A 69 -4.46 -7.27 1.35
N ARG A 70 -5.33 -7.44 2.35
CA ARG A 70 -6.62 -8.13 2.17
C ARG A 70 -7.48 -7.44 1.12
N VAL A 71 -7.65 -6.12 1.21
CA VAL A 71 -8.43 -5.34 0.25
C VAL A 71 -7.85 -5.48 -1.17
N ALA A 72 -6.54 -5.34 -1.33
CA ALA A 72 -5.89 -5.44 -2.64
C ALA A 72 -6.03 -6.83 -3.28
N LEU A 73 -6.03 -7.89 -2.47
CA LEU A 73 -6.29 -9.26 -2.95
C LEU A 73 -7.77 -9.43 -3.35
N SER A 74 -8.71 -8.89 -2.58
CA SER A 74 -10.14 -8.93 -2.91
C SER A 74 -10.51 -8.07 -4.13
N ASP A 75 -9.78 -6.97 -4.37
CA ASP A 75 -9.98 -6.10 -5.52
C ASP A 75 -9.50 -6.77 -6.82
N ARG A 76 -8.46 -7.62 -6.74
CA ARG A 76 -8.05 -8.48 -7.87
C ARG A 76 -9.13 -9.49 -8.27
N ASP A 77 -9.84 -10.04 -7.30
CA ASP A 77 -10.95 -10.97 -7.57
C ASP A 77 -12.18 -10.25 -8.15
N GLN A 78 -12.32 -8.93 -7.94
CA GLN A 78 -13.32 -8.10 -8.63
C GLN A 78 -12.82 -7.57 -9.99
N GLY A 79 -11.50 -7.47 -10.16
CA GLY A 79 -10.80 -7.10 -11.40
C GLY A 79 -10.67 -8.24 -12.41
N SER A 80 -11.16 -9.45 -12.12
CA SER A 80 -11.60 -10.36 -13.19
C SER A 80 -12.87 -9.77 -13.79
N SER A 81 -12.69 -8.69 -14.55
CA SER A 81 -13.63 -8.13 -15.50
C SER A 81 -13.85 -9.12 -16.63
N GLN A 82 -14.30 -10.33 -16.32
CA GLN A 82 -14.97 -11.16 -17.30
C GLN A 82 -16.30 -10.49 -17.72
N ASP A 83 -16.79 -9.53 -16.94
CA ASP A 83 -18.06 -8.83 -17.16
C ASP A 83 -17.92 -7.37 -17.66
N MET A 84 -16.71 -6.86 -17.95
CA MET A 84 -16.51 -5.46 -18.38
C MET A 84 -15.59 -5.27 -19.59
N LEU A 85 -15.37 -6.32 -20.38
CA LEU A 85 -14.78 -6.18 -21.71
C LEU A 85 -15.91 -6.24 -22.73
N GLY A 86 -16.25 -5.08 -23.33
CA GLY A 86 -17.11 -5.09 -24.50
C GLY A 86 -16.40 -5.79 -25.66
N PRO A 87 -17.12 -6.27 -26.69
CA PRO A 87 -16.50 -6.89 -27.87
C PRO A 87 -15.42 -6.04 -28.54
N THR A 88 -15.52 -4.71 -28.41
CA THR A 88 -14.54 -3.72 -28.91
C THR A 88 -13.25 -3.68 -28.10
N ASP A 89 -13.32 -3.91 -26.80
CA ASP A 89 -12.16 -3.90 -25.90
C ASP A 89 -11.35 -5.18 -26.10
N GLU A 90 -12.03 -6.32 -26.27
CA GLU A 90 -11.38 -7.57 -26.65
C GLU A 90 -10.65 -7.45 -27.99
N HIS A 91 -11.32 -6.91 -29.02
CA HIS A 91 -10.70 -6.71 -30.33
C HIS A 91 -9.43 -5.84 -30.25
N SER A 92 -9.48 -4.75 -29.50
CA SER A 92 -8.34 -3.84 -29.29
C SER A 92 -7.19 -4.52 -28.54
N PHE A 93 -7.53 -5.30 -27.50
CA PHE A 93 -6.57 -6.10 -26.75
C PHE A 93 -5.86 -7.14 -27.64
N TRP A 94 -6.61 -7.86 -28.48
CA TRP A 94 -6.04 -8.86 -29.38
C TRP A 94 -5.16 -8.24 -30.48
N ILE A 95 -5.54 -7.07 -31.02
CA ILE A 95 -4.69 -6.32 -31.97
C ILE A 95 -3.36 -5.91 -31.32
N TYR A 96 -3.42 -5.36 -30.11
CA TYR A 96 -2.22 -4.94 -29.38
C TYR A 96 -1.25 -6.12 -29.21
N ARG A 97 -1.76 -7.28 -28.78
CA ARG A 97 -0.93 -8.48 -28.58
C ARG A 97 -0.32 -9.01 -29.88
N CYS A 98 -1.08 -9.05 -30.97
CA CYS A 98 -0.56 -9.43 -32.29
C CYS A 98 0.57 -8.49 -32.74
N LYS A 99 0.42 -7.18 -32.52
CA LYS A 99 1.48 -6.20 -32.83
C LYS A 99 2.73 -6.43 -32.00
N CYS A 100 2.59 -6.65 -30.68
CA CYS A 100 3.74 -6.91 -29.80
C CYS A 100 4.50 -8.19 -30.16
N ILE A 101 3.79 -9.23 -30.61
CA ILE A 101 4.41 -10.49 -31.07
C ILE A 101 5.14 -10.27 -32.40
N HIS A 102 4.60 -9.44 -33.30
CA HIS A 102 5.23 -9.15 -34.59
C HIS A 102 6.42 -8.18 -34.47
N THR A 103 6.48 -7.35 -33.44
CA THR A 103 7.63 -6.43 -33.20
C THR A 103 8.76 -7.05 -32.38
N SER A 104 8.60 -8.26 -31.85
CA SER A 104 9.63 -8.94 -31.04
C SER A 104 10.59 -9.82 -31.86
N THR A 105 10.76 -9.54 -33.15
CA THR A 105 11.68 -10.27 -34.06
C THR A 105 12.91 -9.44 -34.47
N PHE A 106 13.51 -8.71 -33.52
CA PHE A 106 14.88 -8.20 -33.65
C PHE A 106 15.63 -8.42 -32.34
#